data_AF-A0A3D6BGZ0-F1
#
_entry.id   AF-A0A3D6BGZ0-F1
#
_cell.length_a   1.000
_cell.length_b   1.000
_cell.length_c   1.000
_cell.angle_alpha   90.00
_cell.angle_beta   90.00
_cell.angle_gamma   90.00
#
_symmetry.space_group_name_H-M   'P 1'
#
loop_
_entity.id
_entity.type
_entity.pdbx_description
1 polymer ?
#
loop_
_entity_poly.entity_id
_entity_poly.type
_entity_poly.pdbx_seq_one_letter_code
_entity_poly.pdbx_strand_id
1 'polypeptide(L)'
;MKNEKLKRYQVTQTLRFPSNIMKGFFYAGLVLLPLGVIVAVLSFFIPALEGVRGIAVIAAALSVIWLFAAKFISETNFGLANVSFTEQGIIFRTGGADSVEYRLNWDDAVCCGRIKTRWAWWCYVSDHELSEKEKKEFPEFVEKGVFYFSDADNTVEELKKFLPSRFSEAL
;
A
#
# COMPACT_ATOMS: atom_id res chain seq x y z
N MET A 1 26.78 23.58 -5.31
CA MET A 1 25.98 22.36 -5.09
C MET A 1 25.42 22.42 -3.69
N LYS A 2 24.10 22.57 -3.53
CA LYS A 2 23.48 22.61 -2.20
C LYS A 2 23.62 21.23 -1.55
N ASN A 3 24.08 21.22 -0.29
CA ASN A 3 24.20 20.02 0.53
C ASN A 3 22.80 19.47 0.83
N GLU A 4 22.27 18.64 -0.07
CA GLU A 4 21.08 17.83 0.23
C GLU A 4 21.50 16.80 1.29
N LYS A 5 21.22 17.10 2.56
CA LYS A 5 21.28 16.10 3.64
C LYS A 5 20.17 15.07 3.38
N LEU A 6 20.45 14.10 2.51
CA LEU A 6 19.60 12.93 2.26
C LEU A 6 19.56 12.09 3.55
N LYS A 7 18.60 12.37 4.43
CA LYS A 7 18.21 11.41 5.46
C LYS A 7 17.31 10.35 4.81
N ARG A 8 17.67 9.09 4.98
CA ARG A 8 16.91 7.95 4.47
C ARG A 8 16.05 7.42 5.62
N TYR A 9 14.74 7.45 5.44
CA TYR A 9 13.81 6.79 6.35
C TYR A 9 13.39 5.47 5.71
N GLN A 10 13.50 4.39 6.49
CA GLN A 10 12.92 3.10 6.13
C GLN A 10 11.42 3.24 6.29
N VAL A 11 10.73 3.55 5.20
CA VAL A 11 9.27 3.59 5.20
C VAL A 11 8.79 2.17 4.95
N THR A 12 7.97 1.65 5.86
CA THR A 12 7.16 0.46 5.59
C THR A 12 6.18 0.84 4.49
N GLN A 13 6.53 0.52 3.26
CA GLN A 13 5.67 0.79 2.14
C GLN A 13 4.50 -0.20 2.16
N THR A 14 3.34 0.37 1.98
CA THR A 14 2.08 -0.23 1.61
C THR A 14 2.07 -0.65 0.16
N LEU A 15 1.53 -1.84 -0.05
CA LEU A 15 0.84 -2.34 -1.23
C LEU A 15 0.57 -1.30 -2.34
N ARG A 16 1.58 -0.88 -3.09
CA ARG A 16 1.37 -0.53 -4.49
C ARG A 16 1.46 -1.85 -5.23
N PHE A 17 0.34 -2.55 -5.35
CA PHE A 17 0.29 -3.67 -6.28
C PHE A 17 0.66 -3.13 -7.66
N PRO A 18 1.83 -3.49 -8.21
CA PRO A 18 2.40 -2.84 -9.38
C PRO A 18 1.61 -3.13 -10.67
N SER A 19 0.58 -3.98 -10.61
CA SER A 19 -0.29 -4.26 -11.73
C SER A 19 -1.75 -4.42 -11.27
N ASN A 20 -2.68 -3.86 -12.07
CA ASN A 20 -4.11 -4.14 -11.96
C ASN A 20 -4.41 -5.65 -11.95
N ILE A 21 -3.52 -6.45 -12.55
CA ILE A 21 -3.56 -7.90 -12.58
C ILE A 21 -3.34 -8.48 -11.17
N MET A 22 -2.35 -8.00 -10.42
CA MET A 22 -2.09 -8.46 -9.05
C MET A 22 -3.23 -8.05 -8.08
N LYS A 23 -3.81 -6.87 -8.28
CA LYS A 23 -5.05 -6.44 -7.60
C LYS A 23 -6.21 -7.41 -7.89
N GLY A 24 -6.41 -7.75 -9.16
CA GLY A 24 -7.42 -8.73 -9.60
C GLY A 24 -7.24 -10.09 -8.95
N PHE A 25 -6.01 -10.61 -8.91
CA PHE A 25 -5.71 -11.88 -8.26
C PHE A 25 -5.89 -11.86 -6.75
N PHE A 26 -5.57 -10.75 -6.07
CA PHE A 26 -5.80 -10.62 -4.62
C PHE A 26 -7.31 -10.70 -4.30
N TYR A 27 -8.14 -9.93 -5.01
CA TYR A 27 -9.60 -9.99 -4.82
C TYR A 27 -10.19 -11.34 -5.23
N ALA A 28 -9.66 -11.97 -6.29
CA ALA A 28 -10.05 -13.31 -6.67
C ALA A 28 -9.77 -14.31 -5.52
N GLY A 29 -8.59 -14.26 -4.91
CA GLY A 29 -8.26 -15.07 -3.73
C GLY A 29 -9.17 -14.78 -2.54
N LEU A 30 -9.49 -13.51 -2.31
CA LEU A 30 -10.36 -13.08 -1.20
C LEU A 30 -11.81 -13.56 -1.35
N VAL A 31 -12.29 -13.72 -2.58
CA VAL A 31 -13.63 -14.27 -2.89
C VAL A 31 -13.60 -15.80 -2.96
N LEU A 32 -12.57 -16.39 -3.55
CA LEU A 32 -12.44 -17.84 -3.71
C LEU A 32 -12.25 -18.57 -2.37
N LEU A 33 -11.58 -17.93 -1.40
CA LEU A 33 -11.39 -18.49 -0.07
C LEU A 33 -12.74 -18.81 0.63
N PRO A 34 -13.62 -17.84 0.93
CA PRO A 34 -14.88 -18.11 1.61
C PRO A 34 -15.78 -19.04 0.78
N LEU A 35 -15.77 -18.90 -0.54
CA LEU A 35 -16.61 -19.70 -1.44
C LEU A 35 -16.15 -21.17 -1.46
N GLY A 36 -14.84 -21.42 -1.50
CA GLY A 36 -14.25 -22.75 -1.37
C GLY A 36 -14.55 -23.38 -0.01
N VAL A 37 -14.46 -22.61 1.08
CA VAL A 37 -14.82 -23.10 2.43
C VAL A 37 -16.30 -23.44 2.51
N ILE A 38 -17.19 -22.58 2.03
CA ILE A 38 -18.64 -22.81 2.05
C ILE A 38 -18.99 -24.08 1.26
N VAL A 39 -18.47 -24.22 0.04
CA VAL A 39 -18.75 -25.40 -0.80
C VAL A 39 -18.19 -26.67 -0.15
N ALA A 40 -16.99 -26.62 0.43
CA ALA A 40 -16.41 -27.75 1.14
C ALA A 40 -17.27 -28.16 2.35
N VAL A 41 -17.77 -27.21 3.15
CA VAL A 41 -18.65 -27.49 4.30
C VAL A 41 -20.00 -28.02 3.85
N LEU A 42 -20.64 -27.39 2.86
CA LEU A 42 -21.94 -27.82 2.35
C LEU A 42 -21.89 -29.21 1.70
N SER A 43 -20.74 -29.61 1.14
CA SER A 43 -20.57 -30.95 0.57
C SER A 43 -20.69 -32.09 1.57
N PHE A 44 -20.59 -31.84 2.88
CA PHE A 44 -20.89 -32.83 3.92
C PHE A 44 -22.39 -33.06 4.13
N PHE A 45 -23.23 -32.09 3.75
CA PHE A 45 -24.67 -32.13 3.98
C PHE A 45 -25.47 -32.32 2.68
N ILE A 46 -24.87 -32.02 1.52
CA ILE A 46 -25.53 -32.06 0.22
C ILE A 46 -24.81 -33.08 -0.68
N PRO A 47 -25.39 -34.26 -0.93
CA PRO A 47 -24.76 -35.33 -1.73
C PRO A 47 -24.39 -34.90 -3.15
N ALA A 48 -25.16 -33.99 -3.76
CA ALA A 48 -24.89 -33.47 -5.10
C ALA A 48 -23.57 -32.66 -5.20
N LEU A 49 -23.03 -32.20 -4.05
CA LEU A 49 -21.77 -31.44 -3.98
C LEU A 49 -20.56 -32.32 -3.66
N GLU A 50 -20.74 -33.62 -3.44
CA GLU A 50 -19.63 -34.49 -3.04
C GLU A 50 -18.52 -34.55 -4.11
N GLY A 51 -18.91 -34.56 -5.39
CA GLY A 51 -17.97 -34.59 -6.52
C GLY A 51 -17.09 -33.33 -6.64
N VAL A 52 -17.51 -32.20 -6.06
CA VAL A 52 -16.75 -30.93 -6.11
C VAL A 52 -15.97 -30.64 -4.82
N ARG A 53 -16.13 -31.46 -3.77
CA ARG A 53 -15.47 -31.28 -2.47
C ARG A 53 -13.96 -31.14 -2.57
N GLY A 54 -13.32 -32.04 -3.31
CA GLY A 54 -11.85 -32.02 -3.49
C GLY A 54 -11.36 -30.73 -4.14
N ILE A 55 -12.08 -30.25 -5.17
CA ILE A 55 -11.75 -29.01 -5.89
C ILE A 55 -11.93 -27.81 -4.97
N ALA A 56 -13.01 -27.78 -4.17
CA ALA A 56 -13.29 -26.70 -3.24
C ALA A 56 -12.19 -26.56 -2.16
N VAL A 57 -11.70 -27.69 -1.64
CA VAL A 57 -10.60 -27.72 -0.66
C VAL A 57 -9.29 -27.22 -1.29
N ILE A 58 -8.96 -27.67 -2.50
CA ILE A 58 -7.76 -27.22 -3.23
C ILE A 58 -7.85 -25.71 -3.50
N ALA A 59 -9.00 -25.22 -3.96
CA ALA A 59 -9.21 -23.80 -4.23
C ALA A 59 -9.06 -22.95 -2.96
N ALA A 60 -9.59 -23.40 -1.82
CA ALA A 60 -9.42 -22.73 -0.54
C ALA A 60 -7.94 -22.70 -0.10
N ALA A 61 -7.25 -23.83 -0.18
CA ALA A 61 -5.83 -23.92 0.19
C ALA A 61 -4.93 -23.02 -0.68
N LEU A 62 -5.13 -23.03 -2.00
CA LEU A 62 -4.40 -22.16 -2.92
C LEU A 62 -4.72 -20.69 -2.67
N SER A 63 -5.96 -20.36 -2.31
CA SER A 63 -6.34 -18.99 -1.94
C SER A 63 -5.63 -18.52 -0.67
N VAL A 64 -5.48 -19.39 0.35
CA VAL A 64 -4.69 -19.06 1.55
C VAL A 64 -3.23 -18.80 1.19
N ILE A 65 -2.60 -19.72 0.44
CA ILE A 65 -1.20 -19.58 0.01
C ILE A 65 -1.01 -18.29 -0.78
N TRP A 66 -1.94 -17.98 -1.68
CA TRP A 66 -1.89 -16.77 -2.49
C TRP A 66 -2.05 -15.50 -1.67
N LEU A 67 -3.03 -15.43 -0.76
CA LEU A 67 -3.23 -14.27 0.11
C LEU A 67 -2.02 -14.04 1.03
N PHE A 68 -1.42 -15.12 1.53
CA PHE A 68 -0.21 -15.05 2.34
C PHE A 68 1.01 -14.65 1.50
N ALA A 69 1.17 -15.19 0.30
CA ALA A 69 2.23 -14.81 -0.63
C ALA A 69 2.09 -13.37 -1.11
N ALA A 70 0.88 -12.90 -1.39
CA ALA A 70 0.62 -11.51 -1.76
C ALA A 70 0.99 -10.56 -0.61
N LYS A 71 0.65 -10.93 0.63
CA LYS A 71 1.07 -10.20 1.83
C LYS A 71 2.60 -10.22 1.98
N PHE A 72 3.23 -11.37 1.81
CA PHE A 72 4.69 -11.51 1.94
C PHE A 72 5.44 -10.75 0.84
N ILE A 73 5.03 -10.88 -0.43
CA ILE A 73 5.57 -10.14 -1.58
C ILE A 73 5.39 -8.64 -1.38
N SER A 74 4.24 -8.21 -0.86
CA SER A 74 4.05 -6.81 -0.48
C SER A 74 5.05 -6.35 0.58
N GLU A 75 5.24 -7.14 1.64
CA GLU A 75 6.17 -6.81 2.72
C GLU A 75 7.65 -6.91 2.30
N THR A 76 8.00 -7.77 1.33
CA THR A 76 9.40 -8.11 0.99
C THR A 76 9.89 -7.61 -0.38
N ASN A 77 9.09 -7.65 -1.46
CA ASN A 77 9.55 -7.21 -2.80
C ASN A 77 9.45 -5.70 -3.01
N PHE A 78 8.66 -4.98 -2.20
CA PHE A 78 8.64 -3.51 -2.16
C PHE A 78 9.32 -2.95 -0.90
N GLY A 79 9.93 -3.83 -0.11
CA GLY A 79 10.37 -3.61 1.27
C GLY A 79 11.56 -2.66 1.50
N LEU A 80 11.98 -1.85 0.54
CA LEU A 80 13.03 -0.84 0.76
C LEU A 80 12.77 0.43 -0.05
N ALA A 81 11.55 0.95 0.04
CA ALA A 81 11.36 2.32 -0.38
C ALA A 81 12.00 3.29 0.61
N ASN A 82 13.04 3.99 0.15
CA ASN A 82 13.62 5.06 0.94
C ASN A 82 12.87 6.34 0.64
N VAL A 83 12.28 6.94 1.67
CA VAL A 83 11.77 8.31 1.60
C VAL A 83 12.86 9.24 2.11
N SER A 84 13.11 10.30 1.35
CA SER A 84 14.00 11.38 1.72
C SER A 84 13.28 12.70 1.59
N PHE A 85 13.35 13.50 2.65
CA PHE A 85 12.84 14.87 2.68
C PHE A 85 13.99 15.82 2.36
N THR A 86 13.75 16.76 1.45
CA THR A 86 14.69 17.81 1.08
C THR A 86 14.02 19.17 1.20
N GLU A 87 14.80 20.25 1.09
CA GLU A 87 14.26 21.61 1.01
C GLU A 87 13.37 21.82 -0.23
N GLN A 88 13.50 20.98 -1.26
CA GLN A 88 12.78 21.12 -2.53
C GLN A 88 11.56 20.21 -2.64
N GLY A 89 11.54 19.09 -1.91
CA GLY A 89 10.46 18.13 -2.04
C GLY A 89 10.64 16.83 -1.28
N ILE A 90 9.80 15.86 -1.62
CA ILE A 90 9.89 14.47 -1.18
C ILE A 90 10.44 13.63 -2.33
N ILE A 91 11.43 12.80 -2.02
CA ILE A 91 11.99 11.83 -2.95
C ILE A 91 11.68 10.43 -2.44
N PHE A 92 11.15 9.61 -3.32
CA PHE A 92 10.82 8.22 -3.10
C PHE A 92 11.66 7.35 -4.01
N ARG A 93 12.48 6.46 -3.46
CA ARG A 93 13.28 5.53 -4.24
C ARG A 93 12.82 4.12 -3.98
N THR A 94 12.33 3.42 -5.00
CA THR A 94 12.03 1.99 -4.88
C THR A 94 13.35 1.23 -4.75
N GLY A 95 13.48 0.36 -3.74
CA GLY A 95 14.65 -0.51 -3.60
C GLY A 95 14.71 -1.57 -4.70
N GLY A 96 15.92 -2.00 -5.09
CA GLY A 96 16.15 -3.06 -6.09
C GLY A 96 17.16 -2.69 -7.19
N ALA A 97 17.45 -3.63 -8.09
CA ALA A 97 18.37 -3.45 -9.22
C ALA A 97 17.88 -2.41 -10.25
N ASP A 98 16.55 -2.25 -10.37
CA ASP A 98 15.89 -1.26 -11.22
C ASP A 98 15.25 -0.14 -10.38
N SER A 99 16.01 0.45 -9.46
CA SER A 99 15.51 1.51 -8.58
C SER A 99 14.93 2.69 -9.38
N VAL A 100 13.65 3.00 -9.19
CA VAL A 100 12.98 4.15 -9.79
C VAL A 100 12.88 5.26 -8.75
N GLU A 101 13.32 6.46 -9.11
CA GLU A 101 13.16 7.66 -8.30
C GLU A 101 11.89 8.40 -8.71
N TYR A 102 10.99 8.60 -7.74
CA TYR A 102 9.83 9.47 -7.88
C TYR A 102 10.05 10.69 -6.99
N ARG A 103 9.81 11.89 -7.53
CA ARG A 103 9.97 13.16 -6.81
C ARG A 103 8.66 13.93 -6.84
N LEU A 104 8.30 14.50 -5.70
CA LEU A 104 7.27 15.51 -5.58
C LEU A 104 7.93 16.79 -5.06
N ASN A 105 7.97 17.84 -5.87
CA ASN A 105 8.44 19.13 -5.38
C ASN A 105 7.37 19.75 -4.49
N TRP A 106 7.81 20.57 -3.54
CA TRP A 106 6.90 21.28 -2.65
C TRP A 106 6.01 22.26 -3.40
N ASP A 107 6.47 22.85 -4.50
CA ASP A 107 5.68 23.76 -5.33
C ASP A 107 4.50 23.04 -5.99
N ASP A 108 4.71 21.80 -6.40
CA ASP A 108 3.73 20.93 -7.05
C ASP A 108 2.79 20.24 -6.03
N ALA A 109 3.14 20.24 -4.75
CA ALA A 109 2.32 19.61 -3.71
C ALA A 109 1.04 20.44 -3.46
N VAL A 110 -0.12 19.81 -3.66
CA VAL A 110 -1.45 20.40 -3.52
C VAL A 110 -2.08 20.09 -2.17
N CYS A 111 -1.95 18.85 -1.68
CA CYS A 111 -2.52 18.48 -0.39
C CYS A 111 -1.59 17.58 0.44
N CYS A 112 -1.79 17.60 1.76
CA CYS A 112 -1.18 16.65 2.67
C CYS A 112 -2.11 16.38 3.85
N GLY A 113 -1.88 15.28 4.57
CA GLY A 113 -2.59 15.05 5.81
C GLY A 113 -2.37 13.68 6.41
N ARG A 114 -3.21 13.36 7.40
CA ARG A 114 -3.22 12.08 8.10
C ARG A 114 -4.53 11.33 7.88
N ILE A 115 -4.43 10.06 7.50
CA ILE A 115 -5.58 9.16 7.33
C ILE A 115 -5.42 7.96 8.25
N LYS A 116 -6.44 7.70 9.06
CA LYS A 116 -6.53 6.47 9.85
C LYS A 116 -7.15 5.38 9.01
N THR A 117 -6.44 4.28 8.85
CA THR A 117 -7.01 3.02 8.32
C THR A 117 -7.31 2.06 9.45
N ARG A 118 -7.86 0.88 9.12
CA ARG A 118 -8.23 -0.14 10.12
C ARG A 118 -7.07 -0.55 11.04
N TRP A 119 -5.82 -0.46 10.56
CA TRP A 119 -4.65 -1.02 11.26
C TRP A 119 -3.59 0.03 11.65
N ALA A 120 -3.51 1.15 10.95
CA ALA A 120 -2.46 2.15 11.18
C ALA A 120 -2.90 3.56 10.77
N TRP A 121 -2.22 4.55 11.35
CA TRP A 121 -2.23 5.93 10.87
C TRP A 121 -1.22 6.08 9.74
N TRP A 122 -1.61 6.82 8.72
CA TRP A 122 -0.77 7.12 7.56
C TRP A 122 -0.67 8.61 7.38
N CYS A 123 0.52 9.09 7.03
CA CYS A 123 0.74 10.45 6.58
C CYS A 123 0.93 10.45 5.07
N TYR A 124 0.35 11.44 4.38
CA TYR A 124 0.48 11.58 2.93
C TYR A 124 0.75 13.03 2.51
N VAL A 125 1.34 13.17 1.32
CA VAL A 125 1.51 14.40 0.55
C VAL A 125 1.22 14.05 -0.91
N SER A 126 0.47 14.90 -1.61
CA SER A 126 0.03 14.65 -2.99
C SER A 126 0.08 15.91 -3.86
N ASP A 127 0.30 15.72 -5.16
CA ASP A 127 0.20 16.73 -6.21
C ASP A 127 -1.24 17.03 -6.67
N HIS A 128 -2.24 16.37 -6.09
CA HIS A 128 -3.66 16.63 -6.34
C HIS A 128 -4.46 16.51 -5.04
N GLU A 129 -5.70 17.00 -5.03
CA GLU A 129 -6.60 16.73 -3.91
C GLU A 129 -7.10 15.29 -3.97
N LEU A 130 -6.92 14.54 -2.88
CA LEU A 130 -7.43 13.17 -2.77
C LEU A 130 -8.95 13.15 -2.95
N SER A 131 -9.40 12.37 -3.91
CA SER A 131 -10.82 12.09 -4.11
C SER A 131 -11.39 11.25 -2.95
N GLU A 132 -12.72 11.30 -2.77
CA GLU A 132 -13.40 10.45 -1.77
C GLU A 132 -13.20 8.95 -2.01
N LYS A 133 -12.94 8.56 -3.25
CA LYS A 133 -12.61 7.17 -3.59
C LYS A 133 -11.22 6.80 -3.07
N GLU A 134 -10.22 7.64 -3.31
CA GLU A 134 -8.85 7.39 -2.86
C GLU A 134 -8.73 7.40 -1.35
N LYS A 135 -9.46 8.29 -0.65
CA LYS A 135 -9.50 8.28 0.82
C LYS A 135 -10.04 6.96 1.37
N LYS A 136 -11.04 6.35 0.71
CA LYS A 136 -11.62 5.05 1.10
C LYS A 136 -10.70 3.87 0.79
N GLU A 137 -9.99 3.94 -0.32
CA GLU A 137 -9.08 2.90 -0.79
C GLU A 137 -7.63 3.10 -0.29
N PHE A 138 -7.39 4.11 0.54
CA PHE A 138 -6.09 4.39 1.13
C PHE A 138 -5.67 3.26 2.08
N PRO A 139 -4.40 2.81 2.05
CA PRO A 139 -3.31 3.21 1.17
C PRO A 139 -3.23 2.45 -0.17
N GLU A 140 -4.02 1.40 -0.31
CA GLU A 140 -3.81 0.31 -1.26
C GLU A 140 -4.04 0.74 -2.73
N PHE A 141 -4.92 1.72 -2.97
CA PHE A 141 -5.29 2.14 -4.33
C PHE A 141 -5.43 3.66 -4.49
N VAL A 142 -4.35 4.36 -4.14
CA VAL A 142 -4.20 5.78 -4.44
C VAL A 142 -3.57 5.98 -5.82
N GLU A 143 -3.90 7.10 -6.48
CA GLU A 143 -3.35 7.41 -7.79
C GLU A 143 -1.86 7.76 -7.74
N LYS A 144 -1.24 7.86 -8.92
CA LYS A 144 0.12 8.38 -9.03
C LYS A 144 0.13 9.82 -8.52
N GLY A 145 1.25 10.23 -7.92
CA GLY A 145 1.36 11.56 -7.32
C GLY A 145 1.01 11.61 -5.83
N VAL A 146 0.47 10.53 -5.23
CA VAL A 146 0.29 10.41 -3.77
C VAL A 146 1.49 9.71 -3.13
N PHE A 147 2.19 10.42 -2.24
CA PHE A 147 3.33 9.95 -1.48
C PHE A 147 2.93 9.81 -0.03
N TYR A 148 3.19 8.65 0.59
CA TYR A 148 2.69 8.42 1.93
C TYR A 148 3.50 7.35 2.67
N PHE A 149 3.41 7.39 4.00
CA PHE A 149 4.20 6.54 4.89
C PHE A 149 3.48 6.31 6.23
N SER A 150 3.86 5.24 6.92
CA SER A 150 3.30 4.88 8.22
C SER A 150 3.69 5.89 9.29
N ASP A 151 2.73 6.27 10.12
CA ASP A 151 2.90 7.14 11.28
C ASP A 151 3.40 6.34 12.50
N ALA A 152 4.55 5.68 12.34
CA ALA A 152 5.14 4.81 13.37
C ALA A 152 6.57 5.23 13.77
N ASP A 153 7.33 5.90 12.89
CA ASP A 153 8.79 5.99 13.01
C ASP A 153 9.34 7.43 13.04
N ASN A 154 8.75 8.34 13.85
CA ASN A 154 9.12 9.78 13.94
C ASN A 154 9.17 10.53 12.58
N THR A 155 8.66 9.91 11.52
CA THR A 155 8.81 10.38 10.14
C THR A 155 7.94 11.61 9.90
N VAL A 156 6.84 11.73 10.65
CA VAL A 156 5.96 12.91 10.63
C VAL A 156 6.64 14.15 11.19
N GLU A 157 7.33 14.01 12.31
CA GLU A 157 8.06 15.13 12.94
C GLU A 157 9.20 15.62 12.04
N GLU A 158 9.86 14.71 11.34
CA GLU A 158 10.88 15.07 10.36
C GLU A 158 10.25 15.68 9.10
N LEU A 159 9.15 15.14 8.57
CA LEU A 159 8.42 15.73 7.46
C LEU A 159 8.00 17.19 7.77
N LYS A 160 7.51 17.46 8.99
CA LYS A 160 7.14 18.81 9.44
C LYS A 160 8.27 19.83 9.36
N LYS A 161 9.54 19.40 9.40
CA LYS A 161 10.71 20.29 9.26
C LYS A 161 10.92 20.77 7.82
N PHE A 162 10.42 20.03 6.83
CA PHE A 162 10.62 20.30 5.41
C PHE A 162 9.36 20.76 4.70
N LEU A 163 8.18 20.53 5.28
CA LEU A 163 6.92 20.96 4.71
C LEU A 163 6.84 22.49 4.59
N PRO A 164 6.31 22.99 3.47
CA PRO A 164 5.89 24.38 3.34
C PRO A 164 4.96 24.79 4.49
N SER A 165 5.07 26.04 4.94
CA SER A 165 4.22 26.60 5.99
C SER A 165 2.72 26.52 5.65
N ARG A 166 2.34 26.54 4.37
CA ARG A 166 0.95 26.35 3.93
C ARG A 166 0.34 25.01 4.36
N PHE A 167 1.15 24.05 4.77
CA PHE A 167 0.75 22.70 5.17
C PHE A 167 1.01 22.39 6.65
N SER A 168 1.48 23.36 7.44
CA SER A 168 1.91 23.12 8.84
C SER A 168 0.80 22.64 9.76
N GLU A 169 -0.45 23.00 9.47
CA GLU A 169 -1.62 22.63 10.28
C GLU A 169 -2.30 21.33 9.81
N ALA A 170 -1.89 20.77 8.67
CA ALA A 170 -2.56 19.64 8.06
C ALA A 170 -2.13 18.26 8.63
N LEU A 171 -1.11 18.21 9.50
CA LEU A 171 -0.49 16.98 10.03
C LEU A 171 -0.43 16.89 11.56
#